data_AF-A0A1I6DV39-F1
#
_entry.id   AF-A0A1I6DV39-F1
#
_cell.length_a   1.000
_cell.length_b   1.000
_cell.length_c   1.000
_cell.angle_alpha   90.00
_cell.angle_beta   90.00
_cell.angle_gamma   90.00
#
_symmetry.space_group_name_H-M   'P 1'
#
loop_
_entity.id
_entity.type
_entity.pdbx_description
1 polymer ?
#
loop_
_entity_poly.entity_id
_entity_poly.type
_entity_poly.pdbx_seq_one_letter_code
_entity_poly.pdbx_strand_id
1 'polypeptide(L)'
;MKDVENNNVYLTLDDRNSDEFILKQNLDALIQSKNDQITRLAKDLISIPAALVRLKWQNRREIYALQVKEEIYGATINEVMRLHPELYEKIMARIETNYQYLLARETATLRITRKLAEGGYRTSNVTTVALKEKTPPDDATPPPSPDKT
;
A
#
# COMPACT_ATOMS: atom_id res chain seq x y z
N MET A 1 80.16 10.97 46.92
CA MET A 1 78.93 10.43 46.29
C MET A 1 78.05 11.64 46.01
N LYS A 2 77.67 11.88 44.75
CA LYS A 2 76.89 13.06 44.35
C LYS A 2 75.41 12.68 44.39
N ASP A 3 74.65 13.38 45.24
CA ASP A 3 73.21 13.28 45.29
C ASP A 3 72.61 13.87 44.01
N VAL A 4 71.96 13.02 43.23
CA VAL A 4 71.18 13.43 42.06
C VAL A 4 69.75 13.61 42.54
N GLU A 5 69.38 14.86 42.82
CA GLU A 5 67.99 15.27 43.00
C GLU A 5 67.26 15.10 41.66
N ASN A 6 66.60 13.96 41.50
CA ASN A 6 65.64 13.76 40.43
C ASN A 6 64.40 14.60 40.73
N ASN A 7 64.46 15.86 40.29
CA ASN A 7 63.36 16.79 40.18
C ASN A 7 62.30 16.24 39.20
N ASN A 8 61.51 15.27 39.66
CA ASN A 8 60.32 14.85 38.95
C ASN A 8 59.15 15.73 39.43
N VAL A 9 59.21 17.01 39.03
CA VAL A 9 58.04 17.88 38.97
C VAL A 9 57.16 17.28 37.89
N TYR A 10 56.37 16.28 38.30
CA TYR A 10 55.17 15.93 37.59
C TYR A 10 54.32 17.20 37.58
N LEU A 11 54.25 17.81 36.40
CA LEU A 11 53.13 18.62 35.97
C LEU A 11 51.86 17.76 36.14
N THR A 12 51.33 17.66 37.35
CA THR A 12 49.95 17.27 37.58
C THR A 12 49.11 18.48 37.16
N LEU A 13 49.02 18.68 35.85
CA LEU A 13 47.90 19.44 35.30
C LEU A 13 46.65 18.72 35.81
N ASP A 14 45.84 19.42 36.59
CA ASP A 14 44.59 18.90 37.15
C ASP A 14 43.67 18.42 36.01
N ASP A 15 43.77 17.14 35.64
CA ASP A 15 42.89 16.49 34.65
C ASP A 15 41.41 16.58 35.07
N ARG A 16 41.14 16.79 36.37
CA ARG A 16 39.81 17.06 36.93
C ARG A 16 39.17 18.33 36.36
N ASN A 17 39.95 19.37 36.11
CA ASN A 17 39.44 20.64 35.58
C ASN A 17 39.12 20.51 34.08
N SER A 18 39.86 19.68 33.34
CA SER A 18 39.55 19.37 31.93
C SER A 18 38.34 18.46 31.79
N ASP A 19 38.15 17.48 32.68
CA ASP A 19 36.98 16.60 32.65
C ASP A 19 35.68 17.35 32.95
N GLU A 20 35.69 18.26 33.93
CA GLU A 20 34.55 19.11 34.24
C GLU A 20 34.22 20.07 33.07
N PHE A 21 35.26 20.61 32.42
CA PHE A 21 35.11 21.45 31.23
C PHE A 21 34.51 20.67 30.05
N ILE A 22 35.01 19.46 29.77
CA ILE A 22 34.48 18.56 28.73
C ILE A 22 33.02 18.18 29.05
N LEU A 23 32.71 17.89 30.30
CA LEU A 23 31.35 17.53 30.72
C LEU A 23 30.38 18.70 30.51
N LYS A 24 30.79 19.92 30.87
CA LYS A 24 29.99 21.13 30.65
C LYS A 24 29.74 21.37 29.16
N GLN A 25 30.78 21.23 28.33
CA GLN A 25 30.64 21.36 26.88
C GLN A 25 29.71 20.30 26.28
N ASN A 26 29.80 19.06 26.75
CA ASN A 26 28.91 17.98 26.33
C ASN A 26 27.47 18.22 26.77
N LEU A 27 27.26 18.74 27.98
CA LEU A 27 25.94 19.10 28.49
C LEU A 27 25.31 20.21 27.63
N ASP A 28 26.08 21.25 27.32
CA ASP A 28 25.63 22.35 26.46
C ASP A 28 25.30 21.86 25.05
N ALA A 29 26.14 21.00 24.47
CA ALA A 29 25.89 20.36 23.17
C ALA A 29 24.61 19.50 23.18
N LEU A 30 24.36 18.78 24.28
CA LEU A 30 23.17 17.95 24.42
C LEU A 30 21.89 18.80 24.60
N ILE A 31 21.97 19.89 25.37
CA ILE A 31 20.88 20.85 25.52
C ILE A 31 20.56 21.51 24.18
N GLN A 32 21.58 21.91 23.42
CA GLN A 32 21.43 22.48 22.07
C GLN A 32 20.75 21.48 21.14
N SER A 33 21.21 20.23 21.12
CA SER A 33 20.64 19.16 20.29
C SER A 33 19.17 18.88 20.64
N LYS A 34 18.84 18.83 21.94
CA LYS A 34 17.47 18.67 22.43
C LYS A 34 16.59 19.86 22.01
N ASN A 35 17.07 21.09 22.15
CA ASN A 35 16.32 22.28 21.79
C ASN A 35 16.10 22.37 20.28
N ASP A 36 17.07 21.94 19.46
CA ASP A 36 16.92 21.84 18.01
C ASP A 36 15.87 20.80 17.62
N GLN A 37 15.84 19.65 18.30
CA GLN A 37 14.80 18.64 18.11
C GLN A 37 13.41 19.15 18.52
N ILE A 38 13.29 19.81 19.67
CA ILE A 38 12.02 20.42 20.11
C ILE A 38 11.56 21.46 19.11
N THR A 39 12.47 22.28 18.57
CA THR A 39 12.13 23.30 17.56
C THR A 39 11.70 22.67 16.23
N ARG A 40 12.34 21.57 15.81
CA ARG A 40 11.91 20.80 14.63
C ARG A 40 10.51 20.21 14.83
N LEU A 41 10.27 19.59 15.98
CA LEU A 41 8.97 19.02 16.34
C LEU A 41 7.88 20.09 16.46
N ALA A 42 8.19 21.23 17.08
CA ALA A 42 7.27 22.36 17.19
C ALA A 42 6.94 22.95 15.80
N LYS A 43 7.92 23.05 14.89
CA LYS A 43 7.68 23.47 13.50
C LYS A 43 6.81 22.48 12.73
N ASP A 44 7.00 21.18 12.93
CA ASP A 44 6.15 20.15 12.33
C ASP A 44 4.71 20.19 12.91
N LEU A 45 4.52 20.62 14.17
CA LEU A 45 3.21 20.81 14.80
C LEU A 45 2.39 21.98 14.25
N ILE A 46 3.01 22.98 13.60
CA ILE A 46 2.32 24.21 13.13
C ILE A 46 1.38 23.93 11.94
N SER A 47 1.57 22.81 11.22
CA SER A 47 0.67 22.38 10.14
C SER A 47 0.23 20.93 10.37
N ILE A 48 -0.94 20.78 10.99
CA ILE A 48 -1.59 19.47 11.22
C ILE A 48 -1.61 18.62 9.93
N PRO A 49 -1.90 19.16 8.72
CA PRO A 49 -1.80 18.39 7.48
C PRO A 49 -0.39 17.89 7.16
N ALA A 50 0.64 18.71 7.37
CA ALA A 50 2.03 18.32 7.07
C ALA A 50 2.54 17.23 8.04
N ALA A 51 2.22 17.36 9.33
CA ALA A 51 2.49 16.33 10.33
C ALA A 51 1.78 15.01 9.98
N LEU A 52 0.52 15.08 9.55
CA LEU A 52 -0.28 13.92 9.20
C LEU A 52 0.24 13.21 7.93
N VAL A 53 0.70 13.96 6.93
CA VAL A 53 1.38 13.40 5.74
C VAL A 53 2.68 12.70 6.13
N ARG A 54 3.51 13.31 6.98
CA ARG A 54 4.74 12.69 7.49
C ARG A 54 4.45 11.41 8.29
N LEU A 55 3.44 11.44 9.17
CA LEU A 55 3.04 10.29 9.98
C LEU A 55 2.51 9.14 9.09
N LYS A 56 1.68 9.48 8.09
CA LYS A 56 1.20 8.52 7.08
C LYS A 56 2.35 7.91 6.28
N TRP A 57 3.37 8.71 5.97
CA TRP A 57 4.56 8.25 5.27
C TRP A 57 5.44 7.33 6.12
N GLN A 58 5.66 7.68 7.40
CA GLN A 58 6.40 6.84 8.35
C GLN A 58 5.70 5.49 8.55
N ASN A 59 4.36 5.50 8.68
CA ASN A 59 3.55 4.31 8.87
C ASN A 59 3.01 3.73 7.55
N ARG A 60 3.63 4.03 6.40
CA ARG A 60 3.14 3.59 5.08
C ARG A 60 2.99 2.08 4.96
N ARG A 61 3.83 1.31 5.67
CA ARG A 61 3.81 -0.16 5.69
C ARG A 61 2.54 -0.72 6.32
N GLU A 62 2.01 -0.04 7.33
CA GLU A 62 0.82 -0.44 8.07
C GLU A 62 -0.45 0.11 7.41
N ILE A 63 -0.39 1.34 6.91
CA ILE A 63 -1.55 2.05 6.34
C ILE A 63 -1.82 1.64 4.88
N TYR A 64 -0.78 1.42 4.08
CA TYR A 64 -0.89 1.11 2.65
C TYR A 64 -0.13 -0.16 2.29
N ALA A 65 -0.47 -1.27 2.94
CA ALA A 65 0.22 -2.55 2.78
C ALA A 65 0.29 -3.02 1.30
N LEU A 66 -0.73 -2.73 0.48
CA LEU A 66 -0.75 -3.08 -0.95
C LEU A 66 0.19 -2.19 -1.78
N GLN A 67 0.12 -0.87 -1.61
CA GLN A 67 1.00 0.08 -2.33
C GLN A 67 2.48 -0.16 -1.99
N VAL A 68 2.79 -0.45 -0.72
CA VAL A 68 4.16 -0.79 -0.31
C VAL A 68 4.63 -2.11 -0.93
N LYS A 69 3.74 -3.10 -1.08
CA LYS A 69 4.08 -4.33 -1.79
C LYS A 69 4.37 -4.06 -3.26
N GLU A 70 3.57 -3.22 -3.92
CA GLU A 70 3.80 -2.82 -5.31
C GLU A 70 5.12 -2.06 -5.49
N GLU A 71 5.48 -1.15 -4.59
CA GLU A 71 6.78 -0.47 -4.61
C GLU A 71 7.95 -1.45 -4.46
N ILE A 72 7.85 -2.40 -3.52
CA ILE A 72 8.89 -3.42 -3.30
C ILE A 72 9.00 -4.35 -4.52
N TYR A 73 7.88 -4.82 -5.06
CA TYR A 73 7.88 -5.66 -6.27
C TYR A 73 8.41 -4.90 -7.48
N GLY A 74 8.03 -3.63 -7.67
CA GLY A 74 8.56 -2.78 -8.74
C GLY A 74 10.06 -2.55 -8.61
N ALA A 75 10.54 -2.22 -7.41
CA ALA A 75 11.96 -2.00 -7.14
C ALA A 75 12.79 -3.27 -7.36
N THR A 76 12.30 -4.43 -6.91
CA THR A 76 12.98 -5.72 -7.12
C THR A 76 13.01 -6.12 -8.58
N ILE A 77 11.89 -5.98 -9.31
CA ILE A 77 11.85 -6.26 -10.76
C ILE A 77 12.82 -5.35 -11.51
N ASN A 78 12.86 -4.05 -11.18
CA ASN A 78 13.77 -3.10 -11.80
C ASN A 78 15.24 -3.48 -11.55
N GLU A 79 15.56 -3.90 -10.33
CA GLU A 79 16.92 -4.34 -10.01
C GLU A 79 17.30 -5.63 -10.75
N VAL A 80 16.37 -6.59 -10.89
CA VAL A 80 16.59 -7.78 -11.70
C VAL A 80 16.79 -7.43 -13.17
N MET A 81 16.01 -6.49 -13.71
CA MET A 81 16.17 -6.00 -15.09
C MET A 81 17.52 -5.32 -15.31
N ARG A 82 18.03 -4.61 -14.30
CA ARG A 82 19.35 -3.96 -14.34
C ARG A 82 20.49 -4.97 -14.32
N LEU A 83 20.37 -6.03 -13.52
CA LEU A 83 21.38 -7.10 -13.41
C LEU A 83 21.37 -8.05 -14.62
N HIS A 84 20.19 -8.34 -15.17
CA HIS A 84 19.99 -9.30 -16.25
C HIS A 84 19.14 -8.70 -17.38
N PRO A 85 19.74 -7.87 -18.27
CA PRO A 85 19.01 -7.25 -19.38
C PRO A 85 18.46 -8.28 -20.37
N GLU A 86 19.10 -9.44 -20.48
CA GLU A 86 18.65 -10.59 -21.30
C GLU A 86 17.27 -11.13 -20.91
N LEU A 87 16.84 -10.94 -19.67
CA LEU A 87 15.53 -11.38 -19.18
C LEU A 87 14.44 -10.32 -19.35
N TYR A 88 14.78 -9.11 -19.78
CA TYR A 88 13.87 -7.98 -19.85
C TYR A 88 12.61 -8.28 -20.67
N GLU A 89 12.80 -8.75 -21.91
CA GLU A 89 11.69 -9.08 -22.80
C GLU A 89 10.79 -10.18 -22.23
N LYS A 90 11.39 -11.20 -21.62
CA LYS A 90 10.66 -12.31 -21.00
C LYS A 90 9.83 -11.84 -19.80
N ILE A 91 10.40 -10.97 -18.97
CA ILE A 91 9.72 -10.39 -17.81
C ILE A 91 8.57 -9.50 -18.28
N MET A 92 8.80 -8.64 -19.28
CA MET A 92 7.75 -7.78 -19.83
C MET A 92 6.63 -8.58 -20.49
N ALA A 93 6.94 -9.61 -21.28
CA ALA A 93 5.94 -10.48 -21.89
C ALA A 93 5.08 -11.20 -20.83
N ARG A 94 5.69 -11.62 -19.72
CA ARG A 94 5.00 -12.25 -18.59
C ARG A 94 4.05 -11.27 -17.90
N ILE A 95 4.51 -10.04 -17.66
CA ILE A 95 3.70 -8.97 -17.06
C ILE A 95 2.52 -8.64 -17.96
N GLU A 96 2.75 -8.48 -19.26
CA GLU A 96 1.70 -8.20 -20.25
C GLU A 96 0.65 -9.32 -20.28
N THR A 97 1.08 -10.58 -20.31
CA THR A 97 0.16 -11.74 -20.28
C THR A 97 -0.72 -11.73 -19.03
N ASN A 98 -0.12 -11.46 -17.86
CA ASN A 98 -0.84 -11.38 -16.60
C ASN A 98 -1.82 -10.20 -16.57
N TYR A 99 -1.42 -9.05 -17.11
CA TYR A 99 -2.27 -7.86 -17.22
C TYR A 99 -3.50 -8.15 -18.09
N GLN A 100 -3.29 -8.74 -19.28
CA GLN A 100 -4.39 -9.11 -20.18
C GLN A 100 -5.34 -10.12 -19.53
N TYR A 101 -4.82 -11.08 -18.77
CA TYR A 101 -5.66 -12.01 -17.99
C TYR A 101 -6.54 -11.30 -16.96
N LEU A 102 -5.98 -10.36 -16.20
CA LEU A 102 -6.74 -9.58 -15.22
C LEU A 102 -7.80 -8.72 -15.90
N LEU A 103 -7.46 -8.03 -16.98
CA LEU A 103 -8.39 -7.24 -17.77
C LEU A 103 -9.55 -8.09 -18.32
N ALA A 104 -9.25 -9.28 -18.84
CA ALA A 104 -10.28 -10.20 -19.34
C ALA A 104 -11.23 -10.64 -18.21
N ARG A 105 -10.70 -10.90 -17.02
CA ARG A 105 -11.49 -11.26 -15.84
C ARG A 105 -12.35 -10.10 -15.34
N GLU A 106 -11.83 -8.89 -15.28
CA GLU A 106 -12.57 -7.70 -14.88
C GLU A 106 -13.70 -7.41 -15.86
N THR A 107 -13.42 -7.41 -17.16
CA THR A 107 -14.45 -7.20 -18.19
C THR A 107 -15.52 -8.27 -18.16
N ALA A 108 -15.17 -9.54 -17.90
CA ALA A 108 -16.14 -10.61 -17.69
C ALA A 108 -17.03 -10.35 -16.46
N THR A 109 -16.42 -9.93 -15.35
CA THR A 109 -17.14 -9.60 -14.11
C THR A 109 -18.08 -8.41 -14.32
N LEU A 110 -17.62 -7.34 -14.97
CA LEU A 110 -18.41 -6.15 -15.29
C LEU A 110 -19.56 -6.46 -16.26
N ARG A 111 -19.34 -7.37 -17.22
CA ARG A 111 -20.44 -7.85 -18.08
C ARG A 111 -21.49 -8.59 -17.27
N ILE A 112 -21.09 -9.44 -16.33
CA ILE A 112 -22.02 -10.15 -15.45
C ILE A 112 -22.80 -9.15 -14.58
N THR A 113 -22.13 -8.19 -13.94
CA THR A 113 -22.81 -7.19 -13.09
C THR A 113 -23.77 -6.32 -13.88
N ARG A 114 -23.43 -5.92 -15.12
CA ARG A 114 -24.36 -5.20 -16.01
C ARG A 114 -25.60 -6.03 -16.31
N LYS A 115 -25.43 -7.28 -16.73
CA LYS A 115 -26.56 -8.16 -17.05
C LYS A 115 -27.44 -8.40 -15.81
N LEU A 116 -26.85 -8.49 -14.62
CA LEU A 116 -27.59 -8.57 -13.35
C LEU A 116 -28.39 -7.29 -13.06
N ALA A 117 -27.81 -6.11 -13.30
CA ALA A 117 -28.49 -4.82 -13.12
C ALA A 117 -29.66 -4.62 -14.08
N GLU A 118 -29.56 -5.16 -15.31
CA GLU A 118 -30.65 -5.16 -16.30
C GLU A 118 -31.80 -6.13 -15.93
N GLY A 119 -31.68 -6.89 -14.84
CA GLY A 119 -32.75 -7.75 -14.30
C GLY A 119 -33.04 -9.04 -15.08
N GLY A 120 -32.48 -9.20 -16.28
CA GLY A 120 -32.68 -10.36 -17.15
C GLY A 120 -31.67 -11.50 -16.95
N TYR A 121 -30.61 -11.31 -16.16
CA TYR A 121 -29.54 -12.29 -16.03
C TYR A 121 -29.77 -13.25 -14.88
N ARG A 122 -29.98 -14.52 -15.23
CA ARG A 122 -30.05 -15.62 -14.27
C ARG A 122 -28.68 -16.30 -14.22
N THR A 123 -28.07 -16.32 -13.05
CA THR A 123 -26.83 -17.07 -12.83
C THR A 123 -27.13 -18.57 -12.86
N SER A 124 -26.16 -19.38 -13.26
CA SER A 124 -26.29 -20.84 -13.38
C SER A 124 -26.69 -21.55 -12.07
N ASN A 125 -26.60 -20.87 -10.93
CA ASN A 125 -26.91 -21.42 -9.61
C ASN A 125 -28.38 -21.23 -9.21
N VAL A 126 -29.19 -20.54 -10.01
CA VAL A 126 -30.62 -20.36 -9.76
C VAL A 126 -31.41 -21.35 -10.61
N THR A 127 -31.70 -22.52 -10.03
CA THR A 127 -32.64 -23.49 -10.62
C THR A 127 -34.05 -22.95 -10.51
N THR A 128 -34.63 -22.48 -11.63
CA THR A 128 -36.03 -22.06 -11.63
C THR A 128 -36.92 -23.29 -11.70
N VAL A 129 -37.63 -23.60 -10.61
CA VAL A 129 -38.82 -24.46 -10.68
C VAL A 129 -39.81 -23.75 -11.60
N ALA A 130 -40.13 -24.37 -12.74
CA ALA A 130 -41.08 -23.81 -13.70
C ALA A 130 -42.42 -23.58 -13.00
N LEU A 131 -42.87 -22.32 -12.94
CA LEU A 131 -44.25 -22.02 -12.58
C LEU A 131 -45.15 -22.69 -13.62
N LYS A 132 -46.07 -23.54 -13.18
CA LYS A 132 -47.05 -24.21 -14.04
C LYS A 132 -47.73 -23.17 -14.92
N GLU A 133 -47.56 -23.32 -16.23
CA GLU A 133 -48.29 -22.58 -17.24
C GLU A 133 -49.79 -22.76 -16.98
N LYS A 134 -50.50 -21.64 -16.77
CA LYS A 134 -51.95 -21.63 -16.69
C LYS A 134 -52.46 -21.85 -18.10
N THR A 135 -52.94 -23.05 -18.39
CA THR A 135 -53.63 -23.45 -19.63
C THR A 135 -54.78 -22.48 -19.95
N PRO A 136 -54.89 -21.99 -21.20
CA PRO A 136 -56.15 -21.91 -21.92
C PRO A 136 -56.11 -22.85 -23.15
N PRO A 137 -57.21 -23.18 -23.84
CA PRO A 137 -58.58 -22.67 -23.76
C PRO A 137 -59.65 -23.77 -23.55
N ASP A 138 -60.83 -23.40 -23.05
CA ASP A 138 -62.02 -24.24 -23.16
C ASP A 138 -63.05 -23.53 -24.06
N ASP A 139 -63.68 -24.34 -24.92
CA ASP A 139 -64.84 -24.07 -25.76
C ASP A 139 -64.73 -23.12 -26.97
N ALA A 140 -64.32 -23.74 -28.08
CA ALA A 140 -64.81 -23.40 -29.41
C ALA A 140 -66.31 -23.75 -29.53
N THR A 141 -67.18 -22.75 -29.51
CA THR A 141 -68.57 -22.89 -29.96
C THR A 141 -68.61 -22.83 -31.51
N PRO A 142 -69.13 -23.85 -32.22
CA PRO A 142 -69.24 -23.78 -33.68
C PRO A 142 -70.46 -22.91 -34.11
N PRO A 143 -70.37 -22.13 -35.20
CA PRO A 143 -71.51 -21.37 -35.72
C PRO A 143 -72.52 -22.29 -36.45
N PRO A 144 -73.83 -21.98 -36.42
CA PRO A 144 -74.85 -22.78 -37.10
C PRO A 144 -74.78 -22.64 -38.63
N SER A 145 -75.01 -23.76 -39.33
CA SER A 145 -75.08 -23.84 -40.78
C SER A 145 -76.34 -23.16 -41.33
N PRO A 146 -76.28 -22.50 -42.51
CA PRO A 146 -77.47 -21.90 -43.12
C PRO A 146 -78.31 -22.95 -43.85
N ASP A 147 -79.58 -23.06 -43.47
CA ASP A 147 -80.58 -23.87 -44.18
C ASP A 147 -80.97 -23.21 -45.51
N LYS A 148 -81.00 -24.03 -46.55
CA LYS A 148 -81.61 -23.72 -47.85
C LYS A 148 -83.13 -23.93 -47.72
N THR A 149 -83.94 -22.95 -48.10
CA THR A 149 -85.04 -23.02 -49.11
C THR A 149 -85.68 -21.64 -49.22
#